data_AF-A0ABD1D8Q4-F1
#
_entry.id   AF-A0ABD1D8Q4-F1
#
_cell.length_a   1.000
_cell.length_b   1.000
_cell.length_c   1.000
_cell.angle_alpha   90.00
_cell.angle_beta   90.00
_cell.angle_gamma   90.00
#
_symmetry.space_group_name_H-M   'P 1'
#
loop_
_entity.id
_entity.type
_entity.pdbx_description
1 polymer ?
#
loop_
_entity_poly.entity_id
_entity_poly.type
_entity_poly.pdbx_seq_one_letter_code
_entity_poly.pdbx_strand_id
1 'polypeptide(L)'
;MTDKTLKETLSQGVAYIHEGLAASDHRIVEQLFDSGAVQIAVVTRDLCWGLNIFAYLVIIMDTQFCNGKSHSYDVYPVTDVMQMVGRANRPLEDDDAKCVLMCQSSKKDFFKKFLNESLPVESHLDHRMRDHFNAEIVTKTIENKQDAVDYLTWTFLYRRLTQNPNYYNLQGVTHRHLSDHLSDLVESTRSDLEQLLEIIFEDNVLAAQLPNKLTGPNETAHKYIDLHIKTNLQLQAHLFSIQQIRCMCRLDADEAP
;
A
#
# COMPACT_ATOMS: atom_id res chain seq x y z
N MET A 1 -17.07 -29.04 4.33
CA MET A 1 -17.73 -28.06 5.20
C MET A 1 -17.52 -28.43 6.65
N THR A 2 -16.65 -27.67 7.29
CA THR A 2 -16.17 -27.85 8.66
C THR A 2 -16.99 -27.01 9.63
N ASP A 3 -17.36 -25.79 9.23
CA ASP A 3 -18.21 -24.90 10.03
C ASP A 3 -19.69 -25.31 9.95
N LYS A 4 -20.29 -25.56 11.11
CA LYS A 4 -21.71 -25.94 11.25
C LYS A 4 -22.64 -24.76 10.99
N THR A 5 -22.30 -23.57 11.46
CA THR A 5 -23.12 -22.37 11.29
C THR A 5 -23.15 -21.94 9.82
N LEU A 6 -22.03 -22.13 9.11
CA LEU A 6 -21.99 -21.92 7.66
C LEU A 6 -22.93 -22.88 6.94
N LYS A 7 -23.03 -24.14 7.40
CA LYS A 7 -23.92 -25.14 6.81
C LYS A 7 -25.40 -24.76 6.97
N GLU A 8 -25.76 -24.26 8.15
CA GLU A 8 -27.11 -23.81 8.45
C GLU A 8 -27.48 -22.59 7.60
N THR A 9 -26.61 -21.59 7.53
CA THR A 9 -26.84 -20.37 6.73
C THR A 9 -26.90 -20.67 5.23
N LEU A 10 -26.01 -21.52 4.70
CA LEU A 10 -26.04 -21.94 3.31
C LEU A 10 -27.34 -22.65 2.92
N SER A 11 -27.94 -23.40 3.85
CA SER A 11 -29.25 -24.04 3.60
C SER A 11 -30.38 -23.03 3.35
N GLN A 12 -30.20 -21.79 3.80
CA GLN A 12 -31.12 -20.66 3.57
C GLN A 12 -30.69 -19.78 2.37
N GLY A 13 -29.65 -20.17 1.62
CA GLY A 13 -29.14 -19.42 0.47
C GLY A 13 -28.27 -18.22 0.85
N VAL A 14 -27.77 -18.16 2.08
CA VAL A 14 -26.88 -17.08 2.58
C VAL A 14 -25.55 -17.67 3.01
N ALA A 15 -24.46 -17.19 2.42
CA ALA A 15 -23.11 -17.55 2.83
C ALA A 15 -22.46 -16.40 3.61
N TYR A 16 -21.45 -16.72 4.41
CA TYR A 16 -20.53 -15.73 4.94
C TYR A 16 -19.08 -16.19 4.78
N ILE A 17 -18.17 -15.23 4.63
CA ILE A 17 -16.74 -15.47 4.43
C ILE A 17 -15.96 -14.51 5.33
N HIS A 18 -15.03 -15.08 6.10
CA HIS A 18 -14.11 -14.36 6.96
C HIS A 18 -12.76 -15.07 7.01
N GLU A 19 -11.71 -14.39 7.46
CA GLU A 19 -10.33 -14.91 7.48
C GLU A 19 -10.17 -16.23 8.27
N GLY A 20 -10.97 -16.42 9.32
CA GLY A 20 -10.97 -17.64 10.12
C GLY A 20 -11.61 -18.88 9.47
N LEU A 21 -12.17 -18.76 8.25
CA LEU A 21 -12.83 -19.89 7.58
C LEU A 21 -11.77 -20.83 6.95
N ALA A 22 -12.02 -22.14 6.99
CA ALA A 22 -11.13 -23.10 6.35
C ALA A 22 -11.06 -22.86 4.83
N ALA A 23 -9.87 -22.97 4.23
CA ALA A 23 -9.69 -22.76 2.79
C ALA A 23 -10.56 -23.69 1.91
N SER A 24 -10.89 -24.90 2.41
CA SER A 24 -11.83 -25.79 1.74
C SER A 24 -13.25 -25.22 1.69
N ASP A 25 -13.69 -24.58 2.78
CA ASP A 25 -15.03 -24.03 2.90
C ASP A 25 -15.14 -22.73 2.11
N HIS A 26 -14.08 -21.92 2.07
CA HIS A 26 -13.97 -20.75 1.20
C HIS A 26 -14.25 -21.10 -0.27
N ARG A 27 -13.55 -22.11 -0.81
CA ARG A 27 -13.72 -22.56 -2.20
C ARG A 27 -15.13 -23.08 -2.48
N ILE A 28 -15.74 -23.77 -1.52
CA ILE A 28 -17.11 -24.28 -1.66
C ILE A 28 -18.09 -23.11 -1.73
N VAL A 29 -17.95 -22.09 -0.87
CA VAL A 29 -18.81 -20.91 -0.90
C VAL A 29 -18.67 -20.16 -2.22
N GLU A 30 -17.46 -19.96 -2.72
CA GLU A 30 -17.22 -19.31 -4.03
C GLU A 30 -17.92 -20.08 -5.16
N GLN A 31 -17.74 -21.40 -5.24
CA GLN A 31 -18.41 -22.22 -6.26
C GLN A 31 -19.94 -22.19 -6.16
N LEU A 32 -20.47 -22.19 -4.93
CA LEU A 32 -21.91 -22.12 -4.70
C LEU A 32 -22.50 -20.75 -5.07
N PHE A 33 -21.73 -19.68 -4.90
CA PHE A 33 -22.14 -18.34 -5.30
C PHE A 33 -22.08 -18.19 -6.83
N ASP A 34 -20.98 -18.59 -7.46
CA ASP A 34 -20.79 -18.51 -8.93
C ASP A 34 -21.82 -19.35 -9.69
N SER A 35 -22.24 -20.50 -9.14
CA SER A 35 -23.31 -21.32 -9.72
C SER A 35 -24.72 -20.77 -9.48
N GLY A 36 -24.87 -19.69 -8.71
CA GLY A 36 -26.16 -19.10 -8.34
C GLY A 36 -26.96 -19.90 -7.32
N ALA A 37 -26.38 -20.95 -6.73
CA ALA A 37 -27.02 -21.74 -5.67
C ALA A 37 -27.16 -20.94 -4.36
N VAL A 38 -26.25 -19.98 -4.14
CA VAL A 38 -26.29 -19.00 -3.05
C VAL A 38 -26.57 -17.63 -3.65
N GLN A 39 -27.54 -16.91 -3.09
CA GLN A 39 -27.93 -15.59 -3.57
C GLN A 39 -27.16 -14.46 -2.86
N ILE A 40 -26.79 -14.67 -1.60
CA ILE A 40 -26.20 -13.63 -0.74
C ILE A 40 -24.91 -14.17 -0.14
N ALA A 41 -23.81 -13.43 -0.29
CA ALA A 41 -22.55 -13.68 0.40
C ALA A 41 -22.16 -12.47 1.25
N VAL A 42 -21.96 -12.68 2.55
CA VAL A 42 -21.51 -11.66 3.50
C VAL A 42 -20.02 -11.83 3.73
N VAL A 43 -19.22 -10.84 3.33
CA VAL A 43 -17.75 -10.96 3.35
C VAL A 43 -17.15 -9.90 4.27
N THR A 44 -16.14 -10.28 5.07
CA THR A 44 -15.40 -9.32 5.90
C THR A 44 -14.54 -8.39 5.04
N ARG A 45 -14.29 -7.18 5.54
CA ARG A 45 -13.53 -6.16 4.79
C ARG A 45 -12.13 -6.62 4.37
N ASP A 46 -11.46 -7.41 5.20
CA ASP A 46 -10.06 -7.78 5.01
C ASP A 46 -9.86 -8.70 3.80
N LEU A 47 -10.93 -9.36 3.36
CA LEU A 47 -10.93 -10.24 2.20
C LEU A 47 -11.23 -9.51 0.88
N CYS A 48 -11.44 -8.18 0.87
CA CYS A 48 -11.82 -7.46 -0.35
C CYS A 48 -10.83 -7.65 -1.52
N TRP A 49 -9.55 -7.84 -1.23
CA TRP A 49 -8.50 -8.13 -2.21
C TRP A 49 -8.40 -9.62 -2.60
N GLY A 50 -8.68 -10.53 -1.65
CA GLY A 50 -8.53 -11.98 -1.82
C GLY A 50 -9.78 -12.71 -2.31
N LEU A 51 -10.90 -12.01 -2.46
CA LEU A 51 -12.17 -12.58 -2.90
C LEU A 51 -12.15 -12.91 -4.40
N ASN A 52 -12.70 -14.05 -4.81
CA ASN A 52 -12.91 -14.37 -6.23
C ASN A 52 -14.39 -14.34 -6.66
N ILE A 53 -15.23 -13.65 -5.90
CA ILE A 53 -16.67 -13.52 -6.17
C ILE A 53 -16.95 -12.17 -6.83
N PHE A 54 -17.79 -12.19 -7.85
CA PHE A 54 -18.40 -11.02 -8.49
C PHE A 54 -19.91 -11.11 -8.42
N ALA A 55 -20.60 -9.98 -8.26
CA ALA A 55 -22.04 -9.94 -8.08
C ALA A 55 -22.69 -8.81 -8.88
N TYR A 56 -23.99 -8.92 -9.12
CA TYR A 56 -24.81 -7.82 -9.67
C TYR A 56 -24.87 -6.62 -8.71
N LEU A 57 -25.10 -6.93 -7.42
CA LEU A 57 -25.30 -5.95 -6.37
C LEU A 57 -24.24 -6.15 -5.28
N VAL A 58 -23.46 -5.12 -5.02
CA VAL A 58 -22.55 -5.07 -3.87
C VAL A 58 -23.04 -4.04 -2.87
N ILE A 59 -23.21 -4.46 -1.62
CA ILE A 59 -23.58 -3.58 -0.52
C ILE A 59 -22.39 -3.46 0.43
N ILE A 60 -21.89 -2.24 0.58
CA ILE A 60 -20.83 -1.93 1.54
C ILE A 60 -21.50 -1.42 2.80
N MET A 61 -21.57 -2.32 3.79
CA MET A 61 -22.21 -2.10 5.08
C MET A 61 -21.24 -1.38 6.02
N ASP A 62 -21.38 -0.05 6.10
CA ASP A 62 -20.50 0.86 6.82
C ASP A 62 -19.08 1.01 6.20
N THR A 63 -18.40 2.08 6.57
CA THR A 63 -17.11 2.52 6.01
C THR A 63 -16.06 2.76 7.08
N GLN A 64 -16.23 2.14 8.25
CA GLN A 64 -15.39 2.34 9.42
C GLN A 64 -15.00 1.01 10.05
N PHE A 65 -13.83 0.97 10.68
CA PHE A 65 -13.37 -0.16 11.49
C PHE A 65 -12.84 0.34 12.81
N CYS A 66 -12.90 -0.53 13.82
CA CYS A 66 -12.30 -0.26 15.12
C CYS A 66 -10.79 -0.54 15.05
N ASN A 67 -9.98 0.48 15.26
CA ASN A 67 -8.54 0.34 15.43
C ASN A 67 -8.21 0.07 16.90
N GLY A 68 -7.86 -1.19 17.21
CA GLY A 68 -7.55 -1.61 18.57
C GLY A 68 -6.31 -0.96 19.19
N LYS A 69 -5.42 -0.36 18.38
CA LYS A 69 -4.21 0.33 18.90
C LYS A 69 -4.53 1.74 19.37
N SER A 70 -5.40 2.44 18.63
CA SER A 70 -5.75 3.84 18.88
C SER A 70 -7.06 3.99 19.66
N HIS A 71 -7.79 2.88 19.87
CA HIS A 71 -9.15 2.86 20.42
C HIS A 71 -10.12 3.83 19.69
N SER A 72 -9.90 4.02 18.38
CA SER A 72 -10.68 4.92 17.52
C SER A 72 -11.38 4.14 16.41
N TYR A 73 -12.43 4.73 15.85
CA TYR A 73 -13.02 4.29 14.59
C TYR A 73 -12.34 5.01 13.44
N ASP A 74 -11.59 4.25 12.65
CA ASP A 74 -10.88 4.75 11.50
C ASP A 74 -11.69 4.46 10.24
N VAL A 75 -11.61 5.35 9.25
CA VAL A 75 -12.35 5.22 7.98
C VAL A 75 -11.62 4.25 7.05
N TYR A 76 -12.37 3.52 6.23
CA TYR A 76 -11.78 2.66 5.19
C TYR A 76 -10.94 3.48 4.21
N PRO A 77 -9.74 2.99 3.83
CA PRO A 77 -9.02 3.53 2.70
C PRO A 77 -9.89 3.54 1.46
N VAL A 78 -9.82 4.60 0.66
CA VAL A 78 -10.64 4.74 -0.57
C VAL A 78 -10.34 3.60 -1.55
N THR A 79 -9.10 3.11 -1.58
CA THR A 79 -8.68 1.96 -2.40
C THR A 79 -9.44 0.68 -2.06
N ASP A 80 -9.67 0.40 -0.77
CA ASP A 80 -10.44 -0.78 -0.35
C ASP A 80 -11.90 -0.65 -0.77
N VAL A 81 -12.47 0.55 -0.61
CA VAL A 81 -13.85 0.83 -1.04
C VAL A 81 -13.97 0.69 -2.55
N MET A 82 -13.02 1.21 -3.33
CA MET A 82 -12.99 1.00 -4.78
C MET A 82 -12.88 -0.47 -5.16
N GLN A 83 -12.05 -1.25 -4.45
CA GLN A 83 -11.92 -2.67 -4.68
C GLN A 83 -13.23 -3.42 -4.41
N MET A 84 -13.97 -3.04 -3.35
CA MET A 84 -15.30 -3.59 -3.06
C MET A 84 -16.31 -3.20 -4.13
N VAL A 85 -16.34 -1.93 -4.55
CA VAL A 85 -17.20 -1.44 -5.65
C VAL A 85 -16.91 -2.22 -6.93
N GLY A 86 -15.64 -2.52 -7.21
CA GLY A 86 -15.21 -3.30 -8.37
C GLY A 86 -15.71 -4.76 -8.38
N ARG A 87 -16.24 -5.28 -7.27
CA ARG A 87 -16.91 -6.59 -7.23
C ARG A 87 -18.29 -6.57 -7.87
N ALA A 88 -18.90 -5.39 -8.01
CA ALA A 88 -20.12 -5.20 -8.77
C ALA A 88 -19.80 -5.18 -10.27
N ASN A 89 -19.35 -6.32 -10.80
CA ASN A 89 -18.84 -6.41 -12.17
C ASN A 89 -18.97 -7.83 -12.74
N ARG A 90 -20.01 -8.06 -13.55
CA ARG A 90 -20.22 -9.32 -14.29
C ARG A 90 -20.57 -9.01 -15.75
N PRO A 91 -19.57 -8.65 -16.57
CA PRO A 91 -19.79 -7.99 -17.85
C PRO A 91 -20.37 -8.92 -18.94
N LEU A 92 -20.32 -10.24 -18.73
CA LEU A 92 -20.88 -11.24 -19.64
C LEU A 92 -22.29 -11.70 -19.21
N GLU A 93 -22.71 -11.39 -17.99
CA GLU A 93 -23.97 -11.88 -17.40
C GLU A 93 -25.00 -10.77 -17.24
N ASP A 94 -24.57 -9.58 -16.79
CA ASP A 94 -25.45 -8.46 -16.48
C ASP A 94 -25.20 -7.27 -17.41
N ASP A 95 -26.29 -6.58 -17.81
CA ASP A 95 -26.22 -5.33 -18.60
C ASP A 95 -25.79 -4.12 -17.76
N ASP A 96 -26.12 -4.12 -16.46
CA ASP A 96 -25.76 -3.10 -15.49
C ASP A 96 -25.24 -3.73 -14.19
N ALA A 97 -24.61 -2.91 -13.35
CA ALA A 97 -24.18 -3.33 -12.02
C ALA A 97 -24.47 -2.24 -11.01
N LYS A 98 -24.78 -2.64 -9.77
CA LYS A 98 -25.21 -1.74 -8.72
C LYS A 98 -24.32 -1.87 -7.50
N CYS A 99 -23.92 -0.72 -6.94
CA CYS A 99 -23.24 -0.67 -5.66
C CYS A 99 -23.97 0.27 -4.71
N VAL A 100 -24.25 -0.21 -3.50
CA VAL A 100 -24.87 0.57 -2.43
C VAL A 100 -23.85 0.75 -1.32
N LEU A 101 -23.33 1.98 -1.20
CA LEU A 101 -22.40 2.37 -0.14
C LEU A 101 -23.19 2.99 1.02
N MET A 102 -23.26 2.28 2.15
CA MET A 102 -23.86 2.80 3.37
C MET A 102 -22.75 3.42 4.23
N CYS A 103 -22.83 4.73 4.47
CA CYS A 103 -21.84 5.46 5.26
C CYS A 103 -22.49 6.54 6.12
N GLN A 104 -21.74 7.05 7.10
CA GLN A 104 -22.16 8.19 7.90
C GLN A 104 -22.35 9.43 7.01
N SER A 105 -23.38 10.23 7.26
CA SER A 105 -23.72 11.43 6.46
C SER A 105 -22.54 12.40 6.28
N SER A 106 -21.65 12.50 7.27
CA SER A 106 -20.44 13.33 7.23
C SER A 106 -19.39 12.89 6.19
N LYS A 107 -19.42 11.62 5.76
CA LYS A 107 -18.47 11.03 4.80
C LYS A 107 -19.07 10.80 3.42
N LYS A 108 -20.37 11.07 3.24
CA LYS A 108 -21.08 10.86 1.98
C LYS A 108 -20.43 11.63 0.83
N ASP A 109 -20.18 12.93 1.00
CA ASP A 109 -19.62 13.76 -0.07
C ASP A 109 -18.17 13.42 -0.38
N PHE A 110 -17.42 12.98 0.63
CA PHE A 110 -16.06 12.45 0.48
C PHE A 110 -16.07 11.24 -0.47
N PHE A 111 -16.82 10.17 -0.16
CA PHE A 111 -16.86 8.98 -1.03
C PHE A 111 -17.49 9.27 -2.39
N LYS A 112 -18.53 10.13 -2.44
CA LYS A 112 -19.14 10.52 -3.70
C LYS A 112 -18.12 11.19 -4.62
N LYS A 113 -17.24 12.06 -4.11
CA LYS A 113 -16.20 12.68 -4.93
C LYS A 113 -15.24 11.63 -5.49
N PHE A 114 -14.67 10.78 -4.65
CA PHE A 114 -13.66 9.80 -5.07
C PHE A 114 -14.20 8.65 -5.93
N LEU A 115 -15.50 8.35 -5.88
CA LEU A 115 -16.10 7.34 -6.77
C LEU A 115 -16.42 7.89 -8.16
N ASN A 116 -16.59 9.22 -8.29
CA ASN A 116 -16.89 9.86 -9.58
C ASN A 116 -15.65 10.47 -10.25
N GLU A 117 -14.66 10.88 -9.46
CA GLU A 117 -13.41 11.46 -9.94
C GLU A 117 -12.25 10.49 -9.71
N SER A 118 -11.19 10.59 -10.53
CA SER A 118 -9.98 9.82 -10.30
C SER A 118 -9.31 10.23 -8.97
N LEU A 119 -8.77 9.25 -8.26
CA LEU A 119 -7.99 9.49 -7.04
C LEU A 119 -6.70 10.25 -7.38
N PRO A 120 -6.45 11.42 -6.77
CA PRO A 120 -5.14 12.05 -6.84
C PRO A 120 -4.16 11.20 -6.02
N VAL A 121 -3.30 10.45 -6.71
CA VAL A 121 -2.27 9.63 -6.07
C VAL A 121 -1.05 10.50 -5.78
N GLU A 122 -0.67 10.58 -4.50
CA GLU A 122 0.51 11.30 -4.03
C GLU A 122 1.54 10.34 -3.44
N SER A 123 2.82 10.65 -3.64
CA SER A 123 3.91 9.91 -3.02
C SER A 123 3.98 10.18 -1.52
N HIS A 124 4.20 9.14 -0.72
CA HIS A 124 4.50 9.21 0.73
C HIS A 124 5.91 8.69 1.04
N LEU A 125 6.80 8.74 0.03
CA LEU A 125 8.17 8.24 0.14
C LEU A 125 8.97 9.00 1.20
N ASP A 126 8.66 10.28 1.41
CA ASP A 126 9.25 11.14 2.44
C ASP A 126 9.16 10.55 3.85
N HIS A 127 8.07 9.87 4.19
CA HIS A 127 7.89 9.23 5.51
C HIS A 127 8.64 7.90 5.67
N ARG A 128 9.04 7.25 4.57
CA ARG A 128 9.71 5.94 4.56
C ARG A 128 11.10 5.99 3.93
N MET A 129 11.64 7.19 3.74
CA MET A 129 12.87 7.39 2.98
C MET A 129 14.07 6.66 3.62
N ARG A 130 14.12 6.60 4.95
CA ARG A 130 15.19 5.95 5.71
C ARG A 130 15.46 4.51 5.27
N ASP A 131 14.40 3.69 5.19
CA ASP A 131 14.50 2.27 4.83
C ASP A 131 14.99 2.11 3.37
N HIS A 132 14.47 2.94 2.46
CA HIS A 132 14.87 2.93 1.06
C HIS A 132 16.32 3.37 0.86
N PHE A 133 16.76 4.43 1.55
CA PHE A 133 18.13 4.91 1.45
C PHE A 133 19.12 3.91 2.02
N ASN A 134 18.82 3.31 3.16
CA ASN A 134 19.66 2.26 3.74
C ASN A 134 19.82 1.07 2.77
N ALA A 135 18.73 0.64 2.12
CA ALA A 135 18.78 -0.44 1.13
C ALA A 135 19.70 -0.12 -0.07
N GLU A 136 19.62 1.09 -0.61
CA GLU A 136 20.41 1.51 -1.76
C GLU A 136 21.88 1.79 -1.41
N ILE A 137 22.16 2.24 -0.18
CA ILE A 137 23.54 2.40 0.33
C ILE A 137 24.19 1.02 0.52
N VAL A 138 23.47 0.04 1.08
CA VAL A 138 23.95 -1.35 1.19
C VAL A 138 24.21 -1.97 -0.18
N THR A 139 23.41 -1.62 -1.18
CA THR A 139 23.54 -2.09 -2.57
C THR A 139 24.63 -1.33 -3.35
N LYS A 140 25.17 -0.24 -2.77
CA LYS A 140 26.12 0.68 -3.40
C LYS A 140 25.58 1.40 -4.63
N THR A 141 24.26 1.57 -4.70
CA THR A 141 23.63 2.48 -5.67
C THR A 141 23.83 3.94 -5.24
N ILE A 142 23.80 4.18 -3.92
CA ILE A 142 24.07 5.48 -3.30
C ILE A 142 25.39 5.37 -2.55
N GLU A 143 26.46 5.95 -3.07
CA GLU A 143 27.76 5.99 -2.40
C GLU A 143 28.05 7.38 -1.82
N ASN A 144 27.46 8.43 -2.40
CA ASN A 144 27.65 9.81 -1.96
C ASN A 144 26.32 10.59 -1.92
N LYS A 145 26.36 11.82 -1.40
CA LYS A 145 25.15 12.68 -1.27
C LYS A 145 24.55 13.06 -2.63
N GLN A 146 25.38 13.24 -3.66
CA GLN A 146 24.92 13.55 -5.00
C GLN A 146 24.14 12.35 -5.58
N ASP A 147 24.64 11.13 -5.39
CA ASP A 147 23.95 9.91 -5.81
C ASP A 147 22.59 9.77 -5.12
N ALA A 148 22.46 10.20 -3.85
CA ALA A 148 21.20 10.18 -3.13
C ALA A 148 20.18 11.17 -3.72
N VAL A 149 20.62 12.38 -4.08
CA VAL A 149 19.79 13.36 -4.79
C VAL A 149 19.40 12.83 -6.16
N ASP A 150 20.35 12.27 -6.91
CA ASP A 150 20.12 11.70 -8.23
C ASP A 150 19.15 10.52 -8.15
N TYR A 151 19.27 9.64 -7.14
CA TYR A 151 18.33 8.55 -6.89
C TYR A 151 16.90 9.08 -6.68
N LEU A 152 16.72 10.14 -5.90
CA LEU A 152 15.40 10.74 -5.69
C LEU A 152 14.77 11.26 -6.99
N THR A 153 15.57 11.72 -7.97
CA THR A 153 15.05 12.20 -9.26
C THR A 153 14.31 11.11 -10.05
N TRP A 154 14.66 9.84 -9.83
CA TRP A 154 14.01 8.69 -10.46
C TRP A 154 12.70 8.27 -9.80
N THR A 155 12.34 8.87 -8.67
CA THR A 155 11.18 8.45 -7.88
C THR A 155 9.89 9.16 -8.31
N PHE A 156 8.75 8.53 -7.98
CA PHE A 156 7.44 9.17 -8.16
C PHE A 156 7.29 10.46 -7.33
N LEU A 157 7.99 10.56 -6.19
CA LEU A 157 8.04 11.77 -5.37
C LEU A 157 8.50 12.97 -6.20
N TYR A 158 9.64 12.86 -6.90
CA TYR A 158 10.19 13.96 -7.69
C TYR A 158 9.23 14.46 -8.77
N ARG A 159 8.53 13.54 -9.45
CA ARG A 159 7.50 13.90 -10.44
C ARG A 159 6.31 14.65 -9.82
N ARG A 160 5.96 14.37 -8.56
CA ARG A 160 4.83 15.01 -7.86
C ARG A 160 5.20 16.33 -7.18
N LEU A 161 6.47 16.55 -6.81
CA LEU A 161 6.94 17.80 -6.20
C LEU A 161 6.56 19.05 -7.02
N THR A 162 6.63 18.96 -8.35
CA THR A 162 6.30 20.07 -9.25
C THR A 162 4.79 20.23 -9.49
N GLN A 163 4.02 19.15 -9.37
CA GLN A 163 2.59 19.13 -9.65
C GLN A 163 1.75 19.58 -8.44
N ASN A 164 2.20 19.26 -7.23
CA ASN A 164 1.51 19.63 -6.00
C ASN A 164 2.50 20.04 -4.88
N PRO A 165 3.21 21.17 -5.03
CA PRO A 165 4.27 21.57 -4.10
C PRO A 165 3.77 21.77 -2.66
N ASN A 166 2.54 22.26 -2.51
CA ASN A 166 1.95 22.51 -1.18
C ASN A 166 1.77 21.22 -0.37
N TYR A 167 1.48 20.09 -1.02
CA TYR A 167 1.34 18.80 -0.35
C TYR A 167 2.64 18.38 0.35
N TYR A 168 3.77 18.72 -0.26
CA TYR A 168 5.12 18.39 0.22
C TYR A 168 5.77 19.54 1.02
N ASN A 169 5.00 20.58 1.36
CA ASN A 169 5.48 21.78 2.06
C ASN A 169 6.58 22.57 1.28
N LEU A 170 6.56 22.53 -0.05
CA LEU A 170 7.47 23.35 -0.86
C LEU A 170 6.96 24.79 -0.98
N GLN A 171 7.88 25.74 -0.90
CA GLN A 171 7.59 27.17 -1.08
C GLN A 171 7.47 27.60 -2.55
N GLY A 172 7.91 26.75 -3.48
CA GLY A 172 7.83 27.01 -4.92
C GLY A 172 8.35 25.85 -5.76
N VAL A 173 8.22 25.97 -7.08
CA VAL A 173 8.57 24.93 -8.06
C VAL A 173 9.81 25.27 -8.91
N THR A 174 10.55 26.32 -8.54
CA THR A 174 11.80 26.63 -9.24
C THR A 174 12.84 25.55 -8.98
N HIS A 175 13.79 25.41 -9.91
CA HIS A 175 14.89 24.44 -9.75
C HIS A 175 15.63 24.61 -8.42
N ARG A 176 15.75 25.85 -7.94
CA ARG A 176 16.35 26.14 -6.63
C ARG A 176 15.52 25.57 -5.49
N HIS A 177 14.21 25.82 -5.44
CA HIS A 177 13.35 25.29 -4.38
C HIS A 177 13.31 23.76 -4.37
N LEU A 178 13.28 23.13 -5.54
CA LEU A 178 13.32 21.67 -5.65
C LEU A 178 14.65 21.11 -5.16
N SER A 179 15.78 21.69 -5.60
CA SER A 179 17.11 21.27 -5.18
C SER A 179 17.30 21.44 -3.68
N ASP A 180 16.92 22.60 -3.13
CA ASP A 180 17.03 22.88 -1.70
C ASP A 180 16.20 21.87 -0.88
N HIS A 181 14.96 21.60 -1.30
CA HIS A 181 14.09 20.62 -0.63
C HIS A 181 14.65 19.18 -0.69
N LEU A 182 15.15 18.74 -1.84
CA LEU A 182 15.75 17.41 -1.97
C LEU A 182 17.01 17.29 -1.12
N SER A 183 17.86 18.32 -1.10
CA SER A 183 19.05 18.35 -0.25
C SER A 183 18.68 18.29 1.23
N ASP A 184 17.71 19.08 1.69
CA ASP A 184 17.23 19.05 3.07
C ASP A 184 16.70 17.66 3.46
N LEU A 185 15.96 17.02 2.55
CA LEU A 185 15.38 15.70 2.76
C LEU A 185 16.45 14.59 2.85
N VAL A 186 17.48 14.67 2.00
CA VAL A 186 18.65 13.78 2.04
C VAL A 186 19.43 13.98 3.34
N GLU A 187 19.71 15.21 3.75
CA GLU A 187 20.44 15.51 4.98
C GLU A 187 19.66 15.07 6.23
N SER A 188 18.35 15.31 6.28
CA SER A 188 17.50 14.85 7.38
C SER A 188 17.53 13.33 7.49
N THR A 189 17.32 12.62 6.38
CA THR A 189 17.31 11.15 6.34
C THR A 189 18.67 10.58 6.74
N ARG A 190 19.76 11.20 6.25
CA ARG A 190 21.11 10.84 6.62
C ARG A 190 21.36 11.03 8.12
N SER A 191 21.01 12.19 8.68
CA SER A 191 21.15 12.45 10.12
C SER A 191 20.39 11.43 10.94
N ASP A 192 19.21 11.02 10.48
CA ASP A 192 18.41 9.99 11.15
C ASP A 192 19.10 8.61 11.12
N LEU A 193 19.71 8.23 9.99
CA LEU A 193 20.43 6.97 9.84
C LEU A 193 21.75 6.94 10.64
N GLU A 194 22.45 8.06 10.74
CA GLU A 194 23.64 8.22 11.60
C GLU A 194 23.29 8.04 13.08
N GLN A 195 22.18 8.62 13.54
CA GLN A 195 21.71 8.47 14.92
C GLN A 195 21.34 7.03 15.28
N LEU A 196 20.89 6.24 14.31
CA LEU A 196 20.56 4.83 14.48
C LEU A 196 21.77 3.89 14.37
N LEU A 197 22.99 4.44 14.18
CA LEU A 197 24.24 3.68 13.97
C LEU A 197 24.17 2.73 12.76
N GLU A 198 23.34 3.04 11.75
CA GLU A 198 23.18 2.19 10.57
C GLU A 198 24.27 2.46 9.51
N ILE A 199 24.92 3.62 9.56
CA ILE A 199 25.89 4.09 8.56
C ILE A 199 27.11 4.73 9.26
N ILE A 200 28.32 4.46 8.73
CA ILE A 200 29.52 5.26 9.04
C ILE A 200 29.74 6.24 7.88
N PHE A 201 29.99 7.50 8.22
CA PHE A 201 30.45 8.48 7.26
C PHE A 201 31.94 8.75 7.43
N GLU A 202 32.75 8.27 6.49
CA GLU A 202 34.17 8.63 6.37
C GLU A 202 34.38 9.24 4.97
N ASP A 203 35.04 10.39 4.90
CA ASP A 203 35.54 11.02 3.66
C ASP A 203 34.55 11.12 2.48
N ASN A 204 33.32 11.58 2.72
CA ASN A 204 32.24 11.69 1.71
C ASN A 204 31.73 10.36 1.11
N VAL A 205 32.13 9.23 1.67
CA VAL A 205 31.64 7.90 1.28
C VAL A 205 30.62 7.43 2.32
N LEU A 206 29.42 7.09 1.85
CA LEU A 206 28.37 6.46 2.64
C LEU A 206 28.63 4.95 2.67
N ALA A 207 29.09 4.44 3.81
CA ALA A 207 29.27 3.01 4.02
C ALA A 207 28.27 2.51 5.07
N ALA A 208 27.35 1.65 4.66
CA ALA A 208 26.46 0.97 5.61
C ALA A 208 27.27 0.06 6.53
N GLN A 209 27.06 0.18 7.83
CA GLN A 209 27.55 -0.81 8.79
C GLN A 209 26.64 -2.03 8.70
N LEU A 210 27.18 -3.16 8.25
CA LEU A 210 26.54 -4.43 8.58
C LEU A 210 26.52 -4.53 10.11
N PRO A 211 25.37 -4.79 10.77
CA PRO A 211 25.35 -4.98 12.21
C PRO A 211 26.21 -6.20 12.55
N ASN A 212 27.48 -5.95 12.83
CA ASN A 212 28.41 -6.95 13.32
C ASN A 212 28.00 -7.23 14.76
N LYS A 213 27.43 -8.42 14.98
CA LYS A 213 27.38 -9.16 16.25
C LYS A 213 27.19 -8.32 17.53
N LEU A 214 25.99 -8.42 18.10
CA LEU A 214 25.67 -8.08 19.49
C LEU A 214 26.79 -8.52 20.46
N THR A 215 27.51 -7.57 21.04
CA THR A 215 28.20 -7.75 22.33
C THR A 215 27.76 -6.63 23.27
N GLY A 216 26.73 -6.92 24.06
CA GLY A 216 26.26 -6.09 25.15
C GLY A 216 25.14 -6.78 25.91
N PRO A 217 25.31 -7.16 27.19
CA PRO A 217 24.25 -7.71 28.01
C PRO A 217 23.49 -6.54 28.60
N ASN A 218 22.44 -6.06 27.92
CA ASN A 218 21.22 -5.52 28.52
C ASN A 218 20.34 -4.81 27.48
N GLU A 219 19.10 -5.28 27.45
CA GLU A 219 17.86 -4.55 27.14
C GLU A 219 17.51 -4.19 25.68
N THR A 220 16.35 -4.73 25.30
CA THR A 220 15.51 -4.46 24.11
C THR A 220 16.10 -4.76 22.75
N ALA A 221 15.89 -6.03 22.34
CA ALA A 221 16.04 -6.49 20.97
C ALA A 221 15.26 -5.59 20.00
N HIS A 222 15.99 -4.78 19.24
CA HIS A 222 15.47 -4.09 18.07
C HIS A 222 15.14 -5.16 17.00
N LYS A 223 13.92 -5.09 16.46
CA LYS A 223 13.28 -6.10 15.61
C LYS A 223 13.86 -6.25 14.19
N TYR A 224 15.10 -5.80 13.95
CA TYR A 224 15.69 -5.64 12.61
C TYR A 224 17.03 -6.37 12.44
N ILE A 225 17.19 -7.55 13.05
CA ILE A 225 18.41 -8.38 12.90
C ILE A 225 18.04 -9.76 12.36
N ASP A 226 17.39 -9.81 11.19
CA ASP A 226 17.20 -11.08 10.50
C ASP A 226 17.79 -11.01 9.08
N LEU A 227 18.57 -12.03 8.73
CA LEU A 227 19.12 -12.24 7.39
C LEU A 227 17.99 -12.30 6.35
N HIS A 228 16.78 -12.70 6.79
CA HIS A 228 15.54 -12.62 6.02
C HIS A 228 15.16 -11.20 5.62
N ILE A 229 15.40 -10.18 6.46
CA ILE A 229 15.09 -8.78 6.13
C ILE A 229 16.01 -8.29 5.03
N LYS A 230 17.30 -8.69 5.04
CA LYS A 230 18.25 -8.31 3.99
C LYS A 230 17.89 -8.92 2.64
N THR A 231 17.51 -10.20 2.60
CA THR A 231 17.02 -10.82 1.36
C THR A 231 15.65 -10.28 0.95
N ASN A 232 14.77 -9.93 1.90
CA ASN A 232 13.48 -9.31 1.59
C ASN A 232 13.63 -7.88 1.07
N LEU A 233 14.52 -7.05 1.65
CA LEU A 233 14.86 -5.72 1.14
C LEU A 233 15.57 -5.79 -0.21
N GLN A 234 16.47 -6.76 -0.44
CA GLN A 234 17.11 -6.94 -1.75
C GLN A 234 16.09 -7.41 -2.81
N LEU A 235 15.17 -8.31 -2.45
CA LEU A 235 14.09 -8.77 -3.32
C LEU A 235 13.06 -7.68 -3.57
N GLN A 236 12.69 -6.91 -2.54
CA GLN A 236 11.81 -5.75 -2.65
C GLN A 236 12.49 -4.67 -3.49
N ALA A 237 13.76 -4.34 -3.27
CA ALA A 237 14.52 -3.41 -4.09
C ALA A 237 14.51 -3.83 -5.56
N HIS A 238 14.85 -5.09 -5.88
CA HIS A 238 14.78 -5.60 -7.24
C HIS A 238 13.35 -5.59 -7.84
N LEU A 239 12.33 -5.98 -7.06
CA LEU A 239 10.94 -5.93 -7.49
C LEU A 239 10.44 -4.49 -7.69
N PHE A 240 10.93 -3.54 -6.89
CA PHE A 240 10.63 -2.11 -6.99
C PHE A 240 11.34 -1.47 -8.19
N SER A 241 12.61 -1.80 -8.47
CA SER A 241 13.29 -1.36 -9.70
C SER A 241 12.52 -1.85 -10.93
N ILE A 242 12.06 -3.11 -10.91
CA ILE A 242 11.24 -3.70 -11.98
C ILE A 242 9.85 -3.02 -12.06
N GLN A 243 9.21 -2.70 -10.93
CA GLN A 243 7.91 -2.00 -10.91
C GLN A 243 8.02 -0.53 -11.36
N GLN A 244 9.09 0.19 -11.00
CA GLN A 244 9.35 1.56 -11.46
C GLN A 244 9.56 1.58 -12.99
N ILE A 245 10.33 0.63 -13.54
CA ILE A 245 10.48 0.45 -14.99
C ILE A 245 9.13 0.11 -15.64
N ARG A 246 8.32 -0.78 -15.03
CA ARG A 246 7.01 -1.17 -15.57
C ARG A 246 5.97 -0.04 -15.54
N CYS A 247 5.98 0.81 -14.52
CA CYS A 247 5.16 2.01 -14.46
C CYS A 247 5.59 3.06 -15.50
N MET A 248 6.89 3.20 -15.76
CA MET A 248 7.40 4.05 -16.84
C MET A 248 6.98 3.55 -18.24
N CYS A 249 7.18 2.27 -18.55
CA CYS A 249 6.81 1.73 -19.86
C CYS A 249 5.30 1.80 -20.17
N ARG A 250 4.44 1.93 -19.15
CA ARG A 250 2.99 2.14 -19.36
C ARG A 250 2.61 3.60 -19.58
N LEU A 251 3.36 4.55 -19.00
CA LEU A 251 3.09 5.97 -19.20
C LEU A 251 3.51 6.44 -20.60
N ASP A 252 4.57 5.86 -21.17
CA ASP A 252 5.00 6.19 -22.54
C ASP A 252 4.14 5.51 -23.64
N ALA A 253 3.31 4.53 -23.29
CA ALA A 253 2.45 3.81 -24.23
C ALA A 253 1.10 4.50 -24.48
N ASP A 254 0.66 5.40 -23.58
CA ASP A 254 -0.58 6.17 -23.71
C ASP A 254 -0.36 7.52 -24.43
N GLU A 255 0.86 7.82 -24.88
CA GLU A 255 1.20 8.95 -25.76
C GLU A 255 1.67 8.46 -27.15
N ALA A 256 0.83 7.69 -27.85
CA ALA A 256 0.95 7.52 -29.29
C ALA A 256 -0.45 7.66 -29.93
N PRO A 257 -0.63 8.52 -30.96
CA PRO A 257 -1.92 8.79 -31.58
C PRO A 257 -2.49 7.61 -32.38
#